data_AF-A0A7J3LMI1-F1
#
_entry.id   AF-A0A7J3LMI1-F1
#
_cell.length_a   1.000
_cell.length_b   1.000
_cell.length_c   1.000
_cell.angle_alpha   90.00
_cell.angle_beta   90.00
_cell.angle_gamma   90.00
#
_symmetry.space_group_name_H-M   'P 1'
#
loop_
_entity.id
_entity.type
_entity.pdbx_description
1 polymer ?
#
loop_
_entity_poly.entity_id
_entity_poly.type
_entity_poly.pdbx_seq_one_letter_code
_entity_poly.pdbx_strand_id
1 'polypeptide(L)'
;MKKIVFGLAILLCILPFAFAQEETPESDDVTKDEVTVQTESAESSTTSEVVTGREQTNSVAKEQTSSKVESDDKNSRDTNNAAAEKAQDEKEIAVIRYQHGAKVRMMQLKYSVLSNILVGEEVVKYIQEKYPNTSVAKLNDILDKLQLIADEIDSVDYNRTAEDLAKQYVDLKNESRALAKEFRDEVRLIITPEDRNELAKRIREKTKEELKNLHEQIRHLVREFNAERFESAMKRIGREKPDVTDMIRRGVLQSQQIAQQVREGFQNLSDEEKKQAVNRIREEAAKARVYKEAAMAQIMSNQQERLSTRLQQRSEELARLAERFQERNMTRVSEALMERSAVLEQKSGIAGVRSERLNNLSQRIKDGVDLPERQPKPQMSGEVSE
;
A
#
# COMPACT_ATOMS: atom_id res chain seq x y z
N MET A 1 8.90 -21.69 46.68
CA MET A 1 7.98 -21.43 45.56
C MET A 1 7.97 -19.98 45.06
N LYS A 2 7.91 -18.93 45.90
CA LYS A 2 7.89 -17.51 45.44
C LYS A 2 9.10 -17.07 44.57
N LYS A 3 10.29 -17.68 44.73
CA LYS A 3 11.49 -17.36 43.93
C LYS A 3 11.46 -17.89 42.48
N ILE A 4 10.72 -18.98 42.21
CA ILE A 4 10.63 -19.58 40.86
C ILE A 4 9.65 -18.79 39.98
N VAL A 5 8.55 -18.29 40.57
CA VAL A 5 7.55 -17.47 39.86
C VAL A 5 8.14 -16.12 39.41
N PHE A 6 9.01 -15.51 40.24
CA PHE A 6 9.65 -14.23 39.90
C PHE A 6 10.65 -14.34 38.74
N GLY A 7 11.37 -15.48 38.62
CA GLY A 7 12.27 -15.72 37.50
C GLY A 7 11.56 -15.92 36.16
N LEU A 8 10.36 -16.53 36.18
CA LEU A 8 9.57 -16.82 34.98
C LEU A 8 8.88 -15.57 34.41
N ALA A 9 8.41 -14.67 35.28
CA ALA A 9 7.87 -13.36 34.89
C ALA A 9 8.96 -12.46 34.27
N ILE A 10 10.18 -12.51 34.80
CA ILE A 10 11.34 -11.80 34.24
C ILE A 10 11.72 -12.34 32.86
N LEU A 11 11.65 -13.66 32.63
CA LEU A 11 11.94 -14.24 31.31
C LEU A 11 10.89 -13.85 30.25
N LEU A 12 9.61 -13.76 30.64
CA LEU A 12 8.51 -13.33 29.76
C LEU A 12 8.55 -11.83 29.45
N CYS A 13 9.06 -10.99 30.36
CA CYS A 13 9.17 -9.55 30.15
C CYS A 13 10.49 -9.10 29.51
N ILE A 14 11.59 -9.86 29.66
CA ILE A 14 12.93 -9.49 29.14
C ILE A 14 13.18 -10.01 27.73
N LEU A 15 12.48 -11.06 27.28
CA LEU A 15 12.57 -11.56 25.92
C LEU A 15 11.38 -11.08 25.11
N PRO A 16 11.48 -9.97 24.36
CA PRO A 16 10.66 -9.80 23.17
C PRO A 16 11.17 -10.85 22.17
N PHE A 17 10.73 -12.10 22.35
CA PHE A 17 10.56 -12.98 21.22
C PHE A 17 9.43 -12.38 20.38
N ALA A 18 9.77 -11.31 19.66
CA ALA A 18 9.02 -10.85 18.51
C ALA A 18 9.19 -11.93 17.44
N PHE A 19 8.54 -13.08 17.67
CA PHE A 19 8.13 -13.92 16.57
C PHE A 19 7.18 -13.06 15.76
N ALA A 20 7.46 -12.92 14.47
CA ALA A 20 6.49 -12.30 13.61
C ALA A 20 5.22 -13.15 13.74
N GLN A 21 4.15 -12.53 14.22
CA GLN A 21 2.86 -13.15 14.12
C GLN A 21 2.59 -13.27 12.63
N GLU A 22 2.14 -14.45 12.22
CA GLU A 22 1.39 -14.56 10.99
C GLU A 22 0.08 -13.83 11.27
N GLU A 23 0.13 -12.50 11.25
CA GLU A 23 -1.04 -11.68 11.05
C GLU A 23 -1.55 -12.18 9.70
N THR A 24 -2.55 -13.07 9.74
CA THR A 24 -3.50 -13.09 8.66
C THR A 24 -3.84 -11.63 8.45
N PRO A 25 -3.74 -11.07 7.24
CA PRO A 25 -4.50 -9.89 6.92
C PRO A 25 -5.96 -10.34 7.05
N GLU A 26 -6.45 -10.43 8.29
CA GLU A 26 -7.79 -9.99 8.59
C GLU A 26 -7.80 -8.62 7.95
N SER A 27 -8.59 -8.52 6.88
CA SER A 27 -9.00 -7.25 6.35
C SER A 27 -9.41 -6.42 7.57
N ASP A 28 -8.52 -5.57 8.06
CA ASP A 28 -8.88 -4.52 9.00
C ASP A 28 -9.97 -3.78 8.25
N ASP A 29 -11.18 -4.04 8.72
CA ASP A 29 -12.42 -3.62 8.12
C ASP A 29 -12.36 -2.10 8.05
N VAL A 30 -12.02 -1.58 6.87
CA VAL A 30 -11.95 -0.13 6.54
C VAL A 30 -13.33 0.53 6.71
N THR A 31 -14.33 -0.20 7.21
CA THR A 31 -15.73 0.21 7.33
C THR A 31 -16.28 0.26 8.76
N LYS A 32 -15.45 0.38 9.81
CA LYS A 32 -15.93 0.69 11.18
C LYS A 32 -16.18 2.18 11.44
N ASP A 33 -16.73 2.91 10.47
CA ASP A 33 -17.48 4.14 10.75
C ASP A 33 -18.96 3.74 10.79
N GLU A 34 -19.39 3.30 11.98
CA GLU A 34 -20.79 3.03 12.31
C GLU A 34 -21.54 4.37 12.31
N VAL A 35 -22.18 4.70 11.18
CA VAL A 35 -23.08 5.84 11.08
C VAL A 35 -24.36 5.49 11.85
N THR A 36 -24.43 5.93 13.10
CA THR A 36 -25.66 5.94 13.88
C THR A 36 -26.61 7.00 13.29
N VAL A 37 -27.38 6.62 12.27
CA VAL A 37 -28.51 7.44 11.78
C VAL A 37 -29.66 7.29 12.76
N GLN A 38 -29.84 8.29 13.62
CA GLN A 38 -31.09 8.44 14.37
C GLN A 38 -32.18 8.91 13.39
N THR A 39 -32.98 7.96 12.91
CA THR A 39 -34.27 8.25 12.27
C THR A 39 -35.28 8.60 13.37
N GLU A 40 -35.63 9.90 13.46
CA GLU A 40 -36.84 10.34 14.13
C GLU A 40 -38.05 9.91 13.29
N SER A 41 -38.80 8.92 13.76
CA SER A 41 -40.17 8.66 13.29
C SER A 41 -41.14 9.16 14.34
N ALA A 42 -41.95 10.12 13.93
CA ALA A 42 -43.16 10.52 14.63
C ALA A 42 -44.23 9.42 14.55
N GLU A 43 -45.22 9.57 15.44
CA GLU A 43 -46.56 8.98 15.45
C GLU A 43 -46.86 7.81 16.43
N SER A 44 -47.63 8.19 17.46
CA SER A 44 -49.00 7.71 17.71
C SER A 44 -49.26 6.60 18.74
N SER A 45 -49.69 7.08 19.92
CA SER A 45 -50.91 6.69 20.66
C SER A 45 -51.00 5.37 21.47
N THR A 46 -51.52 5.56 22.70
CA THR A 46 -52.34 4.66 23.56
C THR A 46 -51.63 3.43 24.15
N THR A 47 -51.68 3.10 25.46
CA THR A 47 -52.77 3.12 26.45
C THR A 47 -52.28 3.21 27.91
N SER A 48 -53.19 3.66 28.79
CA SER A 48 -53.23 3.68 30.26
C SER A 48 -52.65 2.47 31.02
N GLU A 49 -52.06 2.69 32.21
CA GLU A 49 -52.74 2.54 33.53
C GLU A 49 -51.78 2.75 34.73
N VAL A 50 -52.15 3.71 35.58
CA VAL A 50 -52.21 3.69 37.06
C VAL A 50 -51.18 2.83 37.83
N VAL A 51 -50.32 3.47 38.64
CA VAL A 51 -50.26 3.27 40.11
C VAL A 51 -49.63 4.51 40.77
N THR A 52 -50.32 4.96 41.82
CA THR A 52 -50.14 6.13 42.68
C THR A 52 -48.98 6.06 43.68
N GLY A 53 -48.41 7.24 43.97
CA GLY A 53 -48.07 7.67 45.34
C GLY A 53 -46.58 7.95 45.61
N ARG A 54 -46.22 9.23 45.87
CA ARG A 54 -45.96 9.76 47.22
C ARG A 54 -45.43 11.21 47.17
N GLU A 55 -45.79 11.95 48.20
CA GLU A 55 -45.74 13.40 48.39
C GLU A 55 -44.34 14.03 48.61
N GLN A 56 -44.25 15.29 48.17
CA GLN A 56 -43.69 16.49 48.84
C GLN A 56 -42.27 16.40 49.44
N THR A 57 -41.35 17.32 49.12
CA THR A 57 -41.33 18.67 49.74
C THR A 57 -40.28 19.61 49.09
N ASN A 58 -40.65 20.90 49.05
CA ASN A 58 -39.87 22.15 49.15
C ASN A 58 -38.42 22.21 48.63
N SER A 59 -38.15 23.04 47.62
CA SER A 59 -37.91 24.50 47.68
C SER A 59 -36.52 24.87 48.24
N VAL A 60 -35.70 25.51 47.40
CA VAL A 60 -35.20 26.88 47.57
C VAL A 60 -34.19 27.18 46.46
N ALA A 61 -34.35 28.37 45.90
CA ALA A 61 -33.59 28.98 44.83
C ALA A 61 -32.09 29.10 45.08
N LYS A 62 -31.31 29.04 43.99
CA LYS A 62 -30.26 30.04 43.75
C LYS A 62 -29.87 30.10 42.27
N GLU A 63 -30.11 31.27 41.69
CA GLU A 63 -29.45 31.77 40.50
C GLU A 63 -27.93 31.78 40.69
N GLN A 64 -27.21 31.32 39.66
CA GLN A 64 -25.92 31.83 39.14
C GLN A 64 -25.17 30.66 38.52
N THR A 65 -24.99 30.70 37.20
CA THR A 65 -23.82 30.13 36.48
C THR A 65 -23.94 30.60 35.04
N SER A 66 -23.30 31.72 34.71
CA SER A 66 -21.99 31.77 34.05
C SER A 66 -22.05 31.17 32.64
N SER A 67 -22.18 32.05 31.66
CA SER A 67 -21.75 31.87 30.29
C SER A 67 -20.33 31.31 30.25
N LYS A 68 -20.21 29.99 30.07
CA LYS A 68 -18.94 29.32 29.83
C LYS A 68 -18.79 29.18 28.32
N VAL A 69 -17.90 30.03 27.82
CA VAL A 69 -17.28 30.03 26.49
C VAL A 69 -16.98 28.60 26.05
N GLU A 70 -17.70 28.13 25.02
CA GLU A 70 -17.27 27.03 24.17
C GLU A 70 -16.01 27.52 23.43
N SER A 71 -14.86 27.16 23.99
CA SER A 71 -13.58 27.30 23.31
C SER A 71 -13.26 25.96 22.68
N ASP A 72 -13.09 26.02 21.35
CA ASP A 72 -12.43 25.05 20.49
C ASP A 72 -11.42 24.15 21.23
N ASP A 73 -11.84 22.93 21.58
CA ASP A 73 -10.93 21.83 21.95
C ASP A 73 -10.83 20.85 20.78
N LYS A 74 -10.20 21.30 19.69
CA LYS A 74 -9.75 20.46 18.58
C LYS A 74 -8.27 20.07 18.68
N ASN A 75 -7.58 20.42 19.77
CA ASN A 75 -6.12 20.29 19.86
C ASN A 75 -5.64 19.11 20.74
N SER A 76 -6.56 18.31 21.29
CA SER A 76 -6.27 17.17 22.19
C SER A 76 -6.18 15.80 21.48
N ARG A 77 -6.64 15.68 20.22
CA ARG A 77 -6.67 14.38 19.51
C ARG A 77 -5.37 14.00 18.79
N ASP A 78 -4.50 14.95 18.45
CA ASP A 78 -3.30 14.66 17.65
C ASP A 78 -2.11 14.13 18.47
N THR A 79 -2.01 14.45 19.76
CA THR A 79 -0.85 14.05 20.59
C THR A 79 -0.86 12.57 20.99
N ASN A 80 -2.02 11.96 21.16
CA ASN A 80 -2.14 10.54 21.51
C ASN A 80 -1.80 9.60 20.34
N ASN A 81 -1.99 10.05 19.10
CA ASN A 81 -1.72 9.23 17.92
C ASN A 81 -0.21 9.11 17.64
N ALA A 82 0.55 10.20 17.81
CA ALA A 82 1.99 10.21 17.58
C ALA A 82 2.77 9.27 18.53
N ALA A 83 2.34 9.13 19.79
CA ALA A 83 2.98 8.23 20.74
C ALA A 83 2.75 6.75 20.41
N ALA A 84 1.54 6.40 19.96
CA ALA A 84 1.21 5.05 19.55
C ALA A 84 1.97 4.64 18.27
N GLU A 85 2.07 5.56 17.31
CA GLU A 85 2.83 5.35 16.07
C GLU A 85 4.32 5.14 16.35
N LYS A 86 4.91 5.99 17.18
CA LYS A 86 6.31 5.83 17.59
C LYS A 86 6.56 4.48 18.25
N ALA A 87 5.64 4.02 19.11
CA ALA A 87 5.75 2.71 19.76
C ALA A 87 5.64 1.55 18.76
N GLN A 88 4.88 1.72 17.68
CA GLN A 88 4.78 0.74 16.60
C GLN A 88 6.05 0.71 15.75
N ASP A 89 6.56 1.87 15.31
CA ASP A 89 7.83 2.01 14.58
C ASP A 89 8.97 1.33 15.33
N GLU A 90 9.02 1.56 16.63
CA GLU A 90 9.97 0.96 17.54
C GLU A 90 9.94 -0.58 17.57
N LYS A 91 8.76 -1.19 17.44
CA LYS A 91 8.61 -2.66 17.37
C LYS A 91 9.02 -3.18 15.99
N GLU A 92 8.71 -2.45 14.93
CA GLU A 92 9.04 -2.82 13.56
C GLU A 92 10.56 -2.76 13.33
N ILE A 93 11.22 -1.71 13.80
CA ILE A 93 12.67 -1.52 13.72
C ILE A 93 13.44 -2.61 14.49
N ALA A 94 12.89 -3.08 15.61
CA ALA A 94 13.47 -4.19 16.35
C ALA A 94 13.54 -5.49 15.53
N VAL A 95 12.59 -5.69 14.59
CA VAL A 95 12.56 -6.83 13.67
C VAL A 95 13.55 -6.62 12.51
N ILE A 96 13.68 -5.39 11.99
CA ILE A 96 14.58 -5.05 10.86
C ILE A 96 16.05 -5.27 11.19
N ARG A 97 16.43 -5.31 12.48
CA ARG A 97 17.79 -5.68 12.93
C ARG A 97 18.27 -7.03 12.35
N TYR A 98 17.35 -7.93 12.02
CA TYR A 98 17.65 -9.23 11.43
C TYR A 98 17.37 -9.19 9.93
N GLN A 99 18.23 -9.80 9.12
CA GLN A 99 18.11 -9.74 7.66
C GLN A 99 16.76 -10.31 7.16
N HIS A 100 16.33 -11.48 7.66
CA HIS A 100 15.01 -12.03 7.34
C HIS A 100 13.88 -11.16 7.88
N GLY A 101 14.07 -10.54 9.05
CA GLY A 101 13.10 -9.61 9.62
C GLY A 101 12.92 -8.34 8.78
N ALA A 102 14.01 -7.80 8.23
CA ALA A 102 13.98 -6.69 7.27
C ALA A 102 13.19 -7.06 6.01
N LYS A 103 13.46 -8.25 5.43
CA LYS A 103 12.71 -8.77 4.28
C LYS A 103 11.22 -8.92 4.58
N VAL A 104 10.87 -9.48 5.74
CA VAL A 104 9.46 -9.59 6.19
C VAL A 104 8.80 -8.22 6.22
N ARG A 105 9.42 -7.24 6.89
CA ARG A 105 8.85 -5.89 7.04
C ARG A 105 8.72 -5.15 5.72
N MET A 106 9.74 -5.19 4.86
CA MET A 106 9.67 -4.60 3.52
C MET A 106 8.57 -5.24 2.67
N MET A 107 8.43 -6.56 2.72
CA MET A 107 7.37 -7.26 1.97
C MET A 107 5.97 -6.98 2.50
N GLN A 108 5.80 -6.84 3.81
CA GLN A 108 4.54 -6.39 4.41
C GLN A 108 4.19 -4.97 3.98
N LEU A 109 5.18 -4.07 3.93
CA LEU A 109 4.97 -2.72 3.40
C LEU A 109 4.58 -2.77 1.92
N LYS A 110 5.26 -3.56 1.10
CA LYS A 110 4.89 -3.76 -0.32
C LYS A 110 3.45 -4.23 -0.47
N TYR A 111 3.03 -5.20 0.35
CA TYR A 111 1.66 -5.69 0.36
C TYR A 111 0.66 -4.58 0.67
N SER A 112 0.93 -3.77 1.69
CA SER A 112 0.06 -2.63 2.03
C SER A 112 0.00 -1.59 0.90
N VAL A 113 1.13 -1.28 0.26
CA VAL A 113 1.20 -0.31 -0.85
C VAL A 113 0.42 -0.81 -2.06
N LEU A 114 0.67 -2.06 -2.49
CA LEU A 114 -0.05 -2.67 -3.61
C LEU A 114 -1.55 -2.79 -3.33
N SER A 115 -1.94 -3.16 -2.10
CA SER A 115 -3.36 -3.16 -1.71
C SER A 115 -3.99 -1.78 -1.89
N ASN A 116 -3.31 -0.71 -1.50
CA ASN A 116 -3.82 0.65 -1.68
C ASN A 116 -3.91 1.04 -3.16
N ILE A 117 -2.95 0.62 -3.99
CA ILE A 117 -2.98 0.85 -5.44
C ILE A 117 -4.20 0.16 -6.06
N LEU A 118 -4.41 -1.13 -5.80
CA LEU A 118 -5.53 -1.89 -6.35
C LEU A 118 -6.89 -1.34 -5.93
N VAL A 119 -7.01 -0.96 -4.65
CA VAL A 119 -8.19 -0.26 -4.13
C VAL A 119 -8.41 1.05 -4.88
N GLY A 120 -7.35 1.86 -5.01
CA GLY A 120 -7.44 3.17 -5.63
C GLY A 120 -7.75 3.12 -7.13
N GLU A 121 -7.19 2.16 -7.87
CA GLU A 121 -7.53 1.92 -9.28
C GLU A 121 -9.01 1.59 -9.46
N GLU A 122 -9.58 0.76 -8.58
CA GLU A 122 -11.00 0.42 -8.64
C GLU A 122 -11.89 1.63 -8.30
N VAL A 123 -11.45 2.48 -7.36
CA VAL A 123 -12.12 3.76 -7.06
C VAL A 123 -12.07 4.71 -8.25
N VAL A 124 -10.92 4.87 -8.90
CA VAL A 124 -10.78 5.72 -10.09
C VAL A 124 -11.69 5.23 -11.21
N LYS A 125 -11.70 3.92 -11.47
CA LYS A 125 -12.56 3.30 -12.47
C LYS A 125 -14.04 3.57 -12.17
N TYR A 126 -14.47 3.39 -10.93
CA TYR A 126 -15.84 3.70 -10.50
C TYR A 126 -16.20 5.17 -10.70
N ILE A 127 -15.30 6.10 -10.37
CA ILE A 127 -15.52 7.53 -10.59
C ILE A 127 -15.67 7.84 -12.08
N GLN A 128 -14.84 7.25 -12.94
CA GLN A 128 -14.95 7.42 -14.39
C GLN A 128 -16.26 6.87 -14.95
N GLU A 129 -16.76 5.75 -14.42
CA GLU A 129 -18.04 5.14 -14.81
C GLU A 129 -19.24 6.01 -14.39
N LYS A 130 -19.25 6.50 -13.14
CA LYS A 130 -20.41 7.19 -12.55
C LYS A 130 -20.40 8.70 -12.77
N TYR A 131 -19.22 9.31 -12.82
CA TYR A 131 -19.00 10.75 -12.90
C TYR A 131 -18.04 11.08 -14.07
N PRO A 132 -18.47 10.89 -15.34
CA PRO A 132 -17.57 10.96 -16.51
C PRO A 132 -16.97 12.35 -16.76
N ASN A 133 -17.56 13.41 -16.20
CA ASN A 133 -17.07 14.78 -16.34
C ASN A 133 -16.08 15.18 -15.23
N THR A 134 -15.86 14.32 -14.23
CA THR A 134 -14.96 14.59 -13.11
C THR A 134 -13.53 14.21 -13.49
N SER A 135 -12.59 15.14 -13.31
CA SER A 135 -11.17 14.85 -13.55
C SER A 135 -10.60 13.94 -12.45
N VAL A 136 -9.98 12.84 -12.87
CA VAL A 136 -9.25 11.90 -11.99
C VAL A 136 -7.73 12.07 -12.06
N ALA A 137 -7.24 13.15 -12.71
CA ALA A 137 -5.81 13.33 -12.96
C ALA A 137 -4.96 13.33 -11.69
N LYS A 138 -5.42 14.01 -10.63
CA LYS A 138 -4.72 14.01 -9.32
C LYS A 138 -4.70 12.63 -8.66
N LEU A 139 -5.80 11.89 -8.75
CA LEU A 139 -5.88 10.55 -8.17
C LEU A 139 -4.88 9.60 -8.85
N ASN A 140 -4.76 9.68 -10.18
CA ASN A 140 -3.78 8.93 -10.94
C ASN A 140 -2.34 9.33 -10.57
N ASP A 141 -2.04 10.62 -10.41
CA ASP A 141 -0.71 11.08 -9.96
C ASP A 141 -0.33 10.51 -8.57
N ILE A 142 -1.30 10.39 -7.65
CA ILE A 142 -1.07 9.76 -6.34
C ILE A 142 -0.82 8.25 -6.49
N LEU A 143 -1.56 7.56 -7.36
CA LEU A 143 -1.36 6.13 -7.65
C LEU A 143 0.00 5.86 -8.27
N ASP A 144 0.44 6.70 -9.22
CA ASP A 144 1.77 6.60 -9.84
C ASP A 144 2.87 6.75 -8.78
N LYS A 145 2.73 7.69 -7.83
CA LYS A 145 3.67 7.83 -6.70
C LYS A 145 3.66 6.62 -5.76
N LEU A 146 2.51 6.01 -5.51
CA LEU A 146 2.44 4.76 -4.75
C LEU A 146 3.11 3.61 -5.50
N GLN A 147 2.98 3.55 -6.83
CA GLN A 147 3.67 2.55 -7.66
C GLN A 147 5.19 2.72 -7.58
N LEU A 148 5.70 3.97 -7.62
CA LEU A 148 7.12 4.24 -7.40
C LEU A 148 7.61 3.73 -6.03
N ILE A 149 6.81 3.86 -4.97
CA ILE A 149 7.14 3.28 -3.65
C ILE A 149 7.25 1.76 -3.75
N ALA A 150 6.32 1.09 -4.44
CA ALA A 150 6.37 -0.36 -4.61
C ALA A 150 7.64 -0.80 -5.35
N ASP A 151 8.01 -0.09 -6.41
CA ASP A 151 9.22 -0.34 -7.20
C ASP A 151 10.50 -0.07 -6.37
N GLU A 152 10.50 1.00 -5.56
CA GLU A 152 11.58 1.28 -4.62
C GLU A 152 11.77 0.15 -3.60
N ILE A 153 10.68 -0.45 -3.09
CA ILE A 153 10.74 -1.59 -2.17
C ILE A 153 11.37 -2.81 -2.85
N ASP A 154 11.05 -3.06 -4.12
CA ASP A 154 11.64 -4.16 -4.89
C ASP A 154 13.14 -3.98 -5.16
N SER A 155 13.60 -2.73 -5.21
CA SER A 155 15.01 -2.38 -5.41
C SER A 155 15.85 -2.35 -4.12
N VAL A 156 15.28 -2.67 -2.96
CA VAL A 156 15.98 -2.63 -1.66
C VAL A 156 17.15 -3.62 -1.64
N ASP A 157 18.35 -3.10 -1.40
CA ASP A 157 19.53 -3.92 -1.14
C ASP A 157 19.58 -4.37 0.33
N TYR A 158 19.24 -5.64 0.56
CA TYR A 158 19.22 -6.28 1.88
C TYR A 158 20.61 -6.59 2.46
N ASN A 159 21.70 -6.20 1.80
CA ASN A 159 23.07 -6.32 2.33
C ASN A 159 23.56 -5.07 3.05
N ARG A 160 22.75 -3.99 3.04
CA ARG A 160 23.03 -2.76 3.78
C ARG A 160 23.01 -2.96 5.29
N THR A 161 23.49 -1.94 6.01
CA THR A 161 23.41 -1.92 7.47
C THR A 161 21.95 -1.99 7.91
N ALA A 162 21.70 -2.56 9.09
CA ALA A 162 20.34 -2.69 9.58
C ALA A 162 19.73 -1.32 9.92
N GLU A 163 20.56 -0.35 10.29
CA GLU A 163 20.20 1.05 10.48
C GLU A 163 19.72 1.68 9.18
N ASP A 164 20.43 1.48 8.07
CA ASP A 164 20.03 1.98 6.75
C ASP A 164 18.72 1.35 6.27
N LEU A 165 18.54 0.04 6.50
CA LEU A 165 17.30 -0.66 6.16
C LEU A 165 16.11 -0.17 6.99
N ALA A 166 16.30 0.01 8.31
CA ALA A 166 15.27 0.53 9.21
C ALA A 166 14.83 1.93 8.80
N LYS A 167 15.80 2.76 8.43
CA LYS A 167 15.60 4.11 7.92
C LYS A 167 14.85 4.13 6.60
N GLN A 168 15.30 3.35 5.62
CA GLN A 168 14.62 3.24 4.32
C GLN A 168 13.17 2.76 4.50
N TYR A 169 12.94 1.79 5.38
CA TYR A 169 11.61 1.28 5.68
C TYR A 169 10.68 2.36 6.27
N VAL A 170 11.13 3.08 7.31
CA VAL A 170 10.32 4.14 7.95
C VAL A 170 10.00 5.26 6.96
N ASP A 171 10.99 5.68 6.16
CA ASP A 171 10.79 6.75 5.18
C ASP A 171 9.75 6.32 4.11
N LEU A 172 9.83 5.10 3.56
CA LEU A 172 8.85 4.56 2.60
C LEU A 172 7.46 4.37 3.22
N LYS A 173 7.41 3.91 4.47
CA LYS A 173 6.14 3.72 5.20
C LYS A 173 5.41 5.03 5.42
N ASN A 174 6.12 6.05 5.91
CA ASN A 174 5.52 7.35 6.16
C ASN A 174 5.02 8.01 4.88
N GLU A 175 5.78 7.90 3.80
CA GLU A 175 5.40 8.44 2.50
C GLU A 175 4.18 7.73 1.92
N SER A 176 4.16 6.38 1.91
CA SER A 176 3.00 5.62 1.43
C SER A 176 1.73 5.94 2.22
N ARG A 177 1.86 6.13 3.53
CA ARG A 177 0.75 6.52 4.40
C ARG A 177 0.25 7.94 4.11
N ALA A 178 1.15 8.88 3.86
CA ALA A 178 0.79 10.25 3.47
C ALA A 178 0.02 10.26 2.14
N LEU A 179 0.52 9.55 1.13
CA LEU A 179 -0.15 9.41 -0.17
C LEU A 179 -1.50 8.71 -0.05
N ALA A 180 -1.60 7.63 0.72
CA ALA A 180 -2.87 6.95 0.95
C ALA A 180 -3.88 7.83 1.71
N LYS A 181 -3.42 8.75 2.55
CA LYS A 181 -4.27 9.77 3.17
C LYS A 181 -4.73 10.81 2.15
N GLU A 182 -3.80 11.36 1.37
CA GLU A 182 -4.10 12.34 0.31
C GLU A 182 -5.11 11.79 -0.70
N PHE A 183 -4.93 10.53 -1.13
CA PHE A 183 -5.87 9.84 -2.02
C PHE A 183 -7.27 9.79 -1.42
N ARG A 184 -7.40 9.35 -0.16
CA ARG A 184 -8.70 9.27 0.53
C ARG A 184 -9.35 10.64 0.68
N ASP A 185 -8.56 11.67 0.96
CA ASP A 185 -9.07 13.03 1.13
C ASP A 185 -9.57 13.60 -0.22
N GLU A 186 -8.86 13.40 -1.32
CA GLU A 186 -9.32 13.79 -2.67
C GLU A 186 -10.55 12.98 -3.11
N VAL A 187 -10.59 11.67 -2.84
CA VAL A 187 -11.76 10.82 -3.15
C VAL A 187 -13.01 11.26 -2.38
N ARG A 188 -12.86 11.65 -1.11
CA ARG A 188 -13.97 12.11 -0.26
C ARG A 188 -14.68 13.36 -0.80
N LEU A 189 -14.02 14.14 -1.64
CA LEU A 189 -14.62 15.30 -2.30
C LEU A 189 -15.55 14.91 -3.47
N ILE A 190 -15.41 13.69 -3.98
CA ILE A 190 -16.08 13.22 -5.20
C ILE A 190 -17.17 12.21 -4.87
N ILE A 191 -16.89 11.21 -4.03
CA ILE A 191 -17.80 10.08 -3.79
C ILE A 191 -18.68 10.28 -2.55
N THR A 192 -19.95 9.89 -2.66
CA THR A 192 -20.90 9.96 -1.53
C THR A 192 -20.73 8.77 -0.57
N PRO A 193 -21.33 8.79 0.62
CA PRO A 193 -21.33 7.64 1.52
C PRO A 193 -21.95 6.37 0.90
N GLU A 194 -22.98 6.51 0.05
CA GLU A 194 -23.63 5.38 -0.63
C GLU A 194 -22.69 4.71 -1.64
N ASP A 195 -21.90 5.50 -2.36
CA ASP A 195 -20.87 5.00 -3.30
C ASP A 195 -19.86 4.08 -2.61
N ARG A 196 -19.50 4.40 -1.36
CA ARG A 196 -18.50 3.63 -0.59
C ARG A 196 -18.96 2.20 -0.33
N ASN A 197 -20.25 2.00 -0.09
CA ASN A 197 -20.82 0.68 0.17
C ASN A 197 -20.81 -0.20 -1.09
N GLU A 198 -21.05 0.41 -2.26
CA GLU A 198 -20.97 -0.30 -3.54
C GLU A 198 -19.51 -0.67 -3.88
N LEU A 199 -18.60 0.30 -3.73
CA LEU A 199 -17.16 0.12 -3.94
C LEU A 199 -16.57 -0.97 -3.03
N ALA A 200 -16.97 -1.01 -1.76
CA ALA A 200 -16.47 -2.01 -0.80
C ALA A 200 -16.73 -3.45 -1.26
N LYS A 201 -17.84 -3.71 -1.97
CA LYS A 201 -18.14 -5.04 -2.53
C LYS A 201 -17.21 -5.38 -3.70
N ARG A 202 -17.02 -4.44 -4.64
CA ARG A 202 -16.15 -4.63 -5.82
C ARG A 202 -14.70 -4.89 -5.43
N ILE A 203 -14.20 -4.15 -4.44
CA ILE A 203 -12.80 -4.22 -3.98
C ILE A 203 -12.46 -5.58 -3.36
N ARG A 204 -13.34 -6.15 -2.53
CA ARG A 204 -13.05 -7.38 -1.77
C ARG A 204 -12.70 -8.57 -2.66
N GLU A 205 -13.31 -8.69 -3.82
CA GLU A 205 -13.09 -9.81 -4.74
C GLU A 205 -11.75 -9.67 -5.47
N LYS A 206 -11.47 -8.48 -6.01
CA LYS A 206 -10.29 -8.20 -6.83
C LYS A 206 -8.97 -8.26 -6.03
N THR A 207 -8.93 -7.60 -4.87
CA THR A 207 -7.69 -7.49 -4.07
C THR A 207 -7.22 -8.85 -3.54
N LYS A 208 -8.14 -9.78 -3.28
CA LYS A 208 -7.81 -11.09 -2.71
C LYS A 208 -7.01 -11.97 -3.68
N GLU A 209 -7.33 -11.93 -4.97
CA GLU A 209 -6.68 -12.79 -5.96
C GLU A 209 -5.28 -12.27 -6.31
N GLU A 210 -5.17 -10.96 -6.54
CA GLU A 210 -3.93 -10.33 -6.97
C GLU A 210 -2.83 -10.33 -5.89
N LEU A 211 -3.22 -10.25 -4.61
CA LEU A 211 -2.26 -10.24 -3.50
C LEU A 211 -1.94 -11.63 -2.92
N LYS A 212 -2.57 -12.70 -3.41
CA LYS A 212 -2.41 -14.06 -2.87
C LYS A 212 -0.96 -14.54 -2.90
N ASN A 213 -0.27 -14.35 -4.03
CA ASN A 213 1.11 -14.78 -4.19
C ASN A 213 2.06 -14.04 -3.24
N LEU A 214 1.85 -12.72 -3.08
CA LEU A 214 2.64 -11.91 -2.17
C LEU A 214 2.41 -12.32 -0.70
N HIS A 215 1.17 -12.63 -0.35
CA HIS A 215 0.83 -13.16 0.97
C HIS A 215 1.54 -14.49 1.26
N GLU A 216 1.58 -15.41 0.31
CA GLU A 216 2.32 -16.68 0.46
C GLU A 216 3.83 -16.46 0.63
N GLN A 217 4.41 -15.50 -0.08
CA GLN A 217 5.82 -15.10 0.08
C GLN A 217 6.09 -14.53 1.48
N ILE A 218 5.20 -13.65 1.98
CA ILE A 218 5.30 -13.10 3.34
C ILE A 218 5.25 -14.23 4.37
N ARG A 219 4.30 -15.17 4.23
CA ARG A 219 4.21 -16.35 5.12
C ARG A 219 5.47 -17.20 5.12
N HIS A 220 6.08 -17.42 3.96
CA HIS A 220 7.35 -18.12 3.87
C HIS A 220 8.47 -17.36 4.61
N LEU A 221 8.61 -16.06 4.36
CA LEU A 221 9.62 -15.22 5.02
C LEU A 221 9.42 -15.15 6.55
N VAL A 222 8.17 -15.09 7.01
CA VAL A 222 7.82 -15.14 8.45
C VAL A 222 8.28 -16.45 9.07
N ARG A 223 8.09 -17.58 8.38
CA ARG A 223 8.55 -18.90 8.86
C ARG A 223 10.07 -18.98 8.95
N GLU A 224 10.79 -18.50 7.93
CA GLU A 224 12.26 -18.43 7.95
C GLU A 224 12.78 -17.54 9.09
N PHE A 225 12.19 -16.34 9.25
CA PHE A 225 12.53 -15.44 10.34
C PHE A 225 12.26 -16.09 11.71
N ASN A 226 11.10 -16.72 11.89
CA ASN A 226 10.76 -17.38 13.15
C ASN A 226 11.68 -18.57 13.46
N ALA A 227 12.12 -19.32 12.45
CA ALA A 227 13.11 -20.38 12.59
C ALA A 227 14.46 -19.84 13.06
N GLU A 228 14.96 -18.76 12.43
CA GLU A 228 16.20 -18.08 12.83
C GLU A 228 16.13 -17.56 14.28
N ARG A 229 14.99 -16.98 14.67
CA ARG A 229 14.75 -16.49 16.03
C ARG A 229 14.73 -17.62 17.04
N PHE A 230 14.11 -18.76 16.70
CA PHE A 230 14.10 -19.95 17.54
C PHE A 230 15.51 -20.53 17.72
N GLU A 231 16.26 -20.68 16.63
CA GLU A 231 17.63 -21.19 16.68
C GLU A 231 18.53 -20.29 17.56
N SER A 232 18.43 -18.98 17.37
CA SER A 232 19.11 -17.99 18.22
C SER A 232 18.70 -18.09 19.69
N ALA A 233 17.41 -18.35 19.98
CA ALA A 233 16.91 -18.58 21.33
C ALA A 233 17.58 -19.78 21.99
N MET A 234 17.55 -20.90 21.29
CA MET A 234 18.01 -22.20 21.76
C MET A 234 19.52 -22.17 22.00
N LYS A 235 20.28 -21.56 21.07
CA LYS A 235 21.72 -21.33 21.23
C LYS A 235 22.05 -20.56 22.50
N ARG A 236 21.28 -19.52 22.86
CA ARG A 236 21.48 -18.77 24.12
C ARG A 236 21.21 -19.62 25.35
N ILE A 237 20.21 -20.49 25.28
CA ILE A 237 19.86 -21.48 26.31
C ILE A 237 20.92 -22.61 26.38
N GLY A 238 21.80 -22.74 25.37
CA GLY A 238 22.82 -23.78 25.30
C GLY A 238 22.28 -25.13 24.86
N ARG A 239 21.17 -25.12 24.10
CA ARG A 239 20.53 -26.31 23.54
C ARG A 239 20.36 -26.13 22.04
N GLU A 240 20.35 -27.22 21.30
CA GLU A 240 20.07 -27.21 19.87
C GLU A 240 18.96 -28.22 19.59
N LYS A 241 18.02 -27.87 18.72
CA LYS A 241 16.90 -28.73 18.32
C LYS A 241 16.64 -28.52 16.81
N PRO A 242 17.54 -29.04 15.93
CA PRO A 242 17.43 -28.81 14.49
C PRO A 242 16.09 -29.28 13.92
N ASP A 243 15.57 -30.41 14.41
CA ASP A 243 14.26 -30.93 13.98
C ASP A 243 13.12 -29.93 14.19
N VAL A 244 13.13 -29.21 15.32
CA VAL A 244 12.11 -28.20 15.64
C VAL A 244 12.27 -26.99 14.73
N THR A 245 13.50 -26.57 14.43
CA THR A 245 13.78 -25.49 13.46
C THR A 245 13.20 -25.83 12.09
N ASP A 246 13.38 -27.07 11.61
CA ASP A 246 12.83 -27.52 10.33
C ASP A 246 11.30 -27.66 10.34
N MET A 247 10.70 -28.00 11.49
CA MET A 247 9.24 -27.93 11.65
C MET A 247 8.73 -26.49 11.55
N ILE A 248 9.47 -25.50 12.05
CA ILE A 248 9.11 -24.08 11.96
C ILE A 248 9.18 -23.59 10.51
N ARG A 249 10.27 -23.89 9.79
CA ARG A 249 10.43 -23.53 8.37
C ARG A 249 9.29 -24.07 7.51
N ARG A 250 8.88 -25.33 7.77
CA ARG A 250 7.74 -25.96 7.09
C ARG A 250 6.38 -25.38 7.48
N GLY A 251 6.30 -24.60 8.57
CA GLY A 251 5.04 -24.03 9.07
C GLY A 251 4.20 -25.01 9.87
N VAL A 252 4.80 -26.08 10.41
CA VAL A 252 4.11 -27.06 11.25
C VAL A 252 3.84 -26.49 12.65
N LEU A 253 4.72 -25.60 13.12
CA LEU A 253 4.60 -24.97 14.43
C LEU A 253 4.22 -23.49 14.31
N GLN A 254 3.19 -23.09 15.05
CA GLN A 254 2.75 -21.70 15.17
C GLN A 254 3.56 -20.94 16.23
N SER A 255 3.57 -19.61 16.16
CA SER A 255 4.36 -18.74 17.07
C SER A 255 4.17 -19.05 18.56
N GLN A 256 2.96 -19.40 18.99
CA GLN A 256 2.69 -19.81 20.38
C GLN A 256 3.40 -21.12 20.77
N GLN A 257 3.37 -22.11 19.88
CA GLN A 257 4.04 -23.40 20.09
C GLN A 257 5.57 -23.24 20.06
N ILE A 258 6.09 -22.36 19.20
CA ILE A 258 7.52 -22.02 19.19
C ILE A 258 7.94 -21.42 20.53
N ALA A 259 7.17 -20.45 21.06
CA ALA A 259 7.43 -19.86 22.36
C ALA A 259 7.35 -20.90 23.50
N GLN A 260 6.42 -21.85 23.42
CA GLN A 260 6.34 -22.97 24.35
C GLN A 260 7.58 -23.86 24.28
N GLN A 261 8.07 -24.21 23.10
CA GLN A 261 9.30 -25.01 22.93
C GLN A 261 10.53 -24.34 23.55
N VAL A 262 10.67 -23.02 23.39
CA VAL A 262 11.74 -22.24 24.03
C VAL A 262 11.60 -22.26 25.56
N ARG A 263 10.36 -22.11 26.07
CA ARG A 263 10.07 -22.14 27.50
C ARG A 263 10.40 -23.50 28.13
N GLU A 264 9.97 -24.59 27.50
CA GLU A 264 10.29 -25.96 27.94
C GLU A 264 11.79 -26.21 27.91
N GLY A 265 12.48 -25.78 26.84
CA GLY A 265 13.93 -25.83 26.73
C GLY A 265 14.64 -25.13 27.90
N PHE A 266 14.14 -23.95 28.30
CA PHE A 266 14.66 -23.22 29.45
C PHE A 266 14.32 -23.87 30.80
N GLN A 267 13.10 -24.39 30.98
CA GLN A 267 12.67 -25.01 32.23
C GLN A 267 13.46 -26.27 32.58
N ASN A 268 13.85 -27.04 31.55
CA ASN A 268 14.61 -28.29 31.69
C ASN A 268 16.11 -28.09 31.99
N LEU A 269 16.59 -26.85 32.05
CA LEU A 269 17.96 -26.55 32.46
C LEU A 269 18.15 -26.68 33.97
N SER A 270 19.36 -27.05 34.39
CA SER A 270 19.82 -26.93 35.77
C SER A 270 19.88 -25.46 36.21
N ASP A 271 19.91 -25.21 37.52
CA ASP A 271 19.92 -23.83 38.05
C ASP A 271 21.14 -23.01 37.61
N GLU A 272 22.30 -23.66 37.45
CA GLU A 272 23.52 -23.00 36.97
C GLU A 272 23.43 -22.69 35.46
N GLU A 273 22.94 -23.63 34.64
CA GLU A 273 22.67 -23.38 33.22
C GLU A 273 21.64 -22.26 33.03
N LYS A 274 20.58 -22.23 33.85
CA LYS A 274 19.56 -21.15 33.82
C LYS A 274 20.20 -19.80 34.08
N LYS A 275 21.08 -19.71 35.09
CA LYS A 275 21.80 -18.46 35.41
C LYS A 275 22.67 -17.98 34.25
N GLN A 276 23.39 -18.90 33.61
CA GLN A 276 24.20 -18.58 32.42
C GLN A 276 23.33 -18.14 31.23
N ALA A 277 22.23 -18.86 30.95
CA ALA A 277 21.29 -18.51 29.89
C ALA A 277 20.68 -17.12 30.13
N VAL A 278 20.27 -16.79 31.36
CA VAL A 278 19.75 -15.47 31.73
C VAL A 278 20.79 -14.37 31.48
N ASN A 279 22.06 -14.60 31.81
CA ASN A 279 23.11 -13.60 31.55
C ASN A 279 23.29 -13.34 30.05
N ARG A 280 23.35 -14.40 29.21
CA ARG A 280 23.43 -14.28 27.75
C ARG A 280 22.21 -13.56 27.16
N ILE A 281 21.02 -13.88 27.66
CA ILE A 281 19.76 -13.24 27.25
C ILE A 281 19.77 -11.74 27.60
N ARG A 282 20.22 -11.39 28.81
CA ARG A 282 20.29 -9.98 29.25
C ARG A 282 21.30 -9.17 28.43
N GLU A 283 22.46 -9.75 28.15
CA GLU A 283 23.48 -9.10 27.32
C GLU A 283 22.94 -8.79 25.92
N GLU A 284 22.28 -9.76 25.30
CA GLU A 284 21.68 -9.59 23.98
C GLU A 284 20.53 -8.57 23.99
N ALA A 285 19.69 -8.58 25.03
CA ALA A 285 18.61 -7.61 25.19
C ALA A 285 19.16 -6.18 25.33
N ALA A 286 20.26 -6.00 26.07
CA ALA A 286 20.95 -4.72 26.17
C ALA A 286 21.51 -4.26 24.82
N LYS A 287 22.18 -5.15 24.07
CA LYS A 287 22.65 -4.88 22.70
C LYS A 287 21.50 -4.48 21.77
N ALA A 288 20.37 -5.19 21.84
CA ALA A 288 19.19 -4.90 21.05
C ALA A 288 18.60 -3.51 21.37
N ARG A 289 18.58 -3.14 22.66
CA ARG A 289 18.07 -1.85 23.12
C ARG A 289 18.95 -0.70 22.61
N VAL A 290 20.27 -0.82 22.76
CA VAL A 290 21.22 0.21 22.28
C VAL A 290 21.09 0.39 20.78
N TYR A 291 21.04 -0.70 20.02
CA TYR A 291 20.80 -0.65 18.57
C TYR A 291 19.50 0.09 18.22
N LYS A 292 18.39 -0.27 18.88
CA LYS A 292 17.10 0.35 18.63
C LYS A 292 17.12 1.86 18.92
N GLU A 293 17.71 2.27 20.04
CA GLU A 293 17.83 3.68 20.43
C GLU A 293 18.69 4.45 19.41
N ALA A 294 19.82 3.87 18.96
CA ALA A 294 20.70 4.48 17.96
C ALA A 294 20.02 4.61 16.58
N ALA A 295 19.35 3.54 16.11
CA ALA A 295 18.62 3.54 14.85
C ALA A 295 17.50 4.59 14.87
N MET A 296 16.71 4.65 15.95
CA MET A 296 15.66 5.67 16.11
C MET A 296 16.23 7.09 16.10
N ALA A 297 17.31 7.34 16.85
CA ALA A 297 17.94 8.65 16.88
C ALA A 297 18.44 9.09 15.49
N GLN A 298 19.05 8.17 14.74
CA GLN A 298 19.51 8.43 13.38
C GLN A 298 18.35 8.67 12.40
N ILE A 299 17.28 7.90 12.53
CA ILE A 299 16.05 8.10 11.75
C ILE A 299 15.49 9.49 12.00
N MET A 300 15.39 9.94 13.26
CA MET A 300 14.83 11.25 13.59
C MET A 300 15.76 12.41 13.20
N SER A 301 17.07 12.31 13.45
CA SER A 301 18.03 13.40 13.23
C SER A 301 18.04 13.91 11.79
N ASN A 302 17.89 13.01 10.82
CA ASN A 302 18.04 13.37 9.40
C ASN A 302 16.72 13.23 8.63
N GLN A 303 15.57 13.18 9.29
CA GLN A 303 14.30 12.89 8.61
C GLN A 303 13.95 13.96 7.57
N GLN A 304 14.09 15.24 7.92
CA GLN A 304 13.66 16.33 7.05
C GLN A 304 14.51 16.49 5.79
N GLU A 305 15.84 16.40 5.93
CA GLU A 305 16.78 16.43 4.79
C GLU A 305 16.58 15.25 3.83
N ARG A 306 16.20 14.09 4.36
CA ARG A 306 15.94 12.89 3.54
C ARG A 306 14.66 13.00 2.78
N LEU A 307 13.61 13.48 3.42
CA LEU A 307 12.34 13.73 2.76
C LEU A 307 12.53 14.74 1.63
N SER A 308 13.30 15.82 1.84
CA SER A 308 13.58 16.77 0.76
C SER A 308 14.40 16.15 -0.38
N THR A 309 15.43 15.36 -0.06
CA THR A 309 16.26 14.70 -1.07
C THR A 309 15.46 13.69 -1.90
N ARG A 310 14.60 12.90 -1.25
CA ARG A 310 13.72 11.94 -1.94
C ARG A 310 12.70 12.64 -2.82
N LEU A 311 12.08 13.70 -2.31
CA LEU A 311 11.12 14.48 -3.08
C LEU A 311 11.77 15.07 -4.34
N GLN A 312 13.03 15.49 -4.24
CA GLN A 312 13.82 15.92 -5.39
C GLN A 312 14.14 14.76 -6.35
N GLN A 313 14.59 13.61 -5.86
CA GLN A 313 14.88 12.44 -6.70
C GLN A 313 13.63 11.99 -7.47
N ARG A 314 12.46 11.98 -6.82
CA ARG A 314 11.20 11.65 -7.49
C ARG A 314 10.75 12.69 -8.48
N SER A 315 10.90 13.98 -8.18
CA SER A 315 10.55 15.01 -9.16
C SER A 315 11.43 14.88 -10.42
N GLU A 316 12.70 14.52 -10.26
CA GLU A 316 13.61 14.20 -11.37
C GLU A 316 13.18 12.92 -12.13
N GLU A 317 12.80 11.86 -11.43
CA GLU A 317 12.31 10.62 -12.07
C GLU A 317 11.00 10.83 -12.84
N LEU A 318 10.04 11.56 -12.25
CA LEU A 318 8.80 11.93 -12.92
C LEU A 318 9.06 12.84 -14.13
N ALA A 319 9.99 13.79 -14.02
CA ALA A 319 10.39 14.62 -15.15
C ALA A 319 10.99 13.78 -16.29
N ARG A 320 11.86 12.82 -15.98
CA ARG A 320 12.43 11.88 -16.98
C ARG A 320 11.35 11.01 -17.61
N LEU A 321 10.36 10.57 -16.84
CA LEU A 321 9.28 9.72 -17.34
C LEU A 321 8.35 10.54 -18.27
N ALA A 322 8.05 11.78 -17.89
CA ALA A 322 7.32 12.73 -18.73
C ALA A 322 8.07 13.05 -20.04
N GLU A 323 9.39 13.27 -19.97
CA GLU A 323 10.23 13.50 -21.15
C GLU A 323 10.20 12.31 -22.11
N ARG A 324 10.37 11.07 -21.60
CA ARG A 324 10.26 9.85 -22.41
C ARG A 324 8.88 9.70 -23.07
N PHE A 325 7.82 10.10 -22.38
CA PHE A 325 6.47 10.06 -22.94
C PHE A 325 6.30 11.10 -24.06
N GLN A 326 6.82 12.30 -23.86
CA GLN A 326 6.81 13.36 -24.86
C GLN A 326 7.63 12.96 -26.10
N GLU A 327 8.81 12.37 -25.94
CA GLU A 327 9.64 11.85 -27.03
C GLU A 327 8.91 10.79 -27.85
N ARG A 328 8.26 9.82 -27.19
CA ARG A 328 7.47 8.78 -27.88
C ARG A 328 6.31 9.38 -28.66
N ASN A 329 5.62 10.36 -28.10
CA ASN A 329 4.53 11.04 -28.78
C ASN A 329 5.03 11.85 -29.98
N MET A 330 6.14 12.58 -29.84
CA MET A 330 6.76 13.32 -30.94
C MET A 330 7.24 12.39 -32.05
N THR A 331 7.80 11.22 -31.69
CA THR A 331 8.21 10.19 -32.66
C THR A 331 7.00 9.68 -33.44
N ARG A 332 5.90 9.31 -32.75
CA ARG A 332 4.66 8.85 -33.41
C ARG A 332 4.05 9.92 -34.31
N VAL A 333 4.04 11.18 -33.88
CA VAL A 333 3.55 12.29 -34.69
C VAL A 333 4.45 12.51 -35.91
N SER A 334 5.77 12.43 -35.75
CA SER A 334 6.73 12.56 -36.85
C SER A 334 6.58 11.43 -37.87
N GLU A 335 6.47 10.18 -37.43
CA GLU A 335 6.21 9.01 -38.28
C GLU A 335 4.90 9.18 -39.06
N ALA A 336 3.80 9.57 -38.39
CA ALA A 336 2.52 9.81 -39.04
C ALA A 336 2.58 10.97 -40.07
N LEU A 337 3.38 12.01 -39.79
CA LEU A 337 3.60 13.10 -40.74
C LEU A 337 4.44 12.67 -41.94
N MET A 338 5.49 11.87 -41.75
CA MET A 338 6.29 11.30 -42.83
C MET A 338 5.48 10.35 -43.72
N GLU A 339 4.65 9.49 -43.11
CA GLU A 339 3.75 8.62 -43.85
C GLU A 339 2.76 9.45 -44.68
N ARG A 340 2.19 10.50 -44.08
CA ARG A 340 1.29 11.42 -44.78
C ARG A 340 1.98 12.17 -45.92
N SER A 341 3.22 12.63 -45.74
CA SER A 341 3.97 13.32 -46.81
C SER A 341 4.30 12.38 -47.96
N ALA A 342 4.71 11.14 -47.67
CA ALA A 342 4.94 10.10 -48.69
C ALA A 342 3.67 9.81 -49.50
N VAL A 343 2.51 9.71 -48.85
CA VAL A 343 1.21 9.55 -49.53
C VAL A 343 0.88 10.76 -50.42
N LEU A 344 1.20 11.98 -49.97
CA LEU A 344 0.97 13.18 -50.78
C LEU A 344 1.90 13.26 -51.99
N GLU A 345 3.16 12.86 -51.86
CA GLU A 345 4.13 12.78 -52.95
C GLU A 345 3.74 11.72 -53.99
N GLN A 346 3.27 10.55 -53.53
CA GLN A 346 2.72 9.54 -54.43
C GLN A 346 1.48 10.09 -55.19
N LYS A 347 0.58 10.79 -54.49
CA LYS A 347 -0.60 11.40 -55.10
C LYS A 347 -0.24 12.53 -56.06
N SER A 348 0.77 13.34 -55.76
CA SER A 348 1.23 14.42 -56.65
C SER A 348 1.91 13.85 -57.90
N GLY A 349 2.68 12.77 -57.78
CA GLY A 349 3.23 12.02 -58.92
C GLY A 349 2.12 11.49 -59.84
N ILE A 350 1.08 10.88 -59.26
CA ILE A 350 -0.10 10.42 -60.02
C ILE A 350 -0.81 11.61 -60.70
N ALA A 351 -0.95 12.74 -60.00
CA ALA A 351 -1.55 13.95 -60.56
C ALA A 351 -0.72 14.54 -61.71
N GLY A 352 0.61 14.51 -61.61
CA GLY A 352 1.56 14.92 -62.66
C GLY A 352 1.39 14.06 -63.91
N VAL A 353 1.40 12.73 -63.77
CA VAL A 353 1.17 11.79 -64.89
C VAL A 353 -0.21 12.03 -65.52
N ARG A 354 -1.24 12.29 -64.71
CA ARG A 354 -2.57 12.62 -65.22
C ARG A 354 -2.59 13.94 -66.00
N SER A 355 -1.88 14.95 -65.51
CA SER A 355 -1.74 16.26 -66.17
C SER A 355 -1.01 16.14 -67.52
N GLU A 356 0.11 15.42 -67.57
CA GLU A 356 0.83 15.13 -68.81
C GLU A 356 -0.03 14.39 -69.82
N ARG A 357 -0.79 13.36 -69.38
CA ARG A 357 -1.74 12.66 -70.25
C ARG A 357 -2.79 13.61 -70.81
N LEU A 358 -3.33 14.52 -70.00
CA LEU A 358 -4.31 15.51 -70.45
C LEU A 358 -3.72 16.53 -71.43
N ASN A 359 -2.49 17.00 -71.18
CA ASN A 359 -1.79 17.90 -72.10
C ASN A 359 -1.48 17.22 -73.44
N ASN A 360 -0.97 15.98 -73.42
CA ASN A 360 -0.73 15.18 -74.62
C ASN A 360 -2.04 14.92 -75.39
N LEU A 361 -3.13 14.63 -74.69
CA LEU A 361 -4.45 14.46 -75.31
C LEU A 361 -4.93 15.77 -75.96
N SER A 362 -4.78 16.89 -75.27
CA SER A 362 -5.13 18.22 -75.78
C SER A 362 -4.32 18.58 -77.02
N GLN A 363 -3.03 18.25 -77.04
CA GLN A 363 -2.16 18.48 -78.19
C GLN A 363 -2.53 17.59 -79.38
N ARG A 364 -2.79 16.29 -79.14
CA ARG A 364 -3.30 15.38 -80.19
C ARG A 364 -4.63 15.84 -80.80
N ILE A 365 -5.52 16.42 -79.98
CA ILE A 365 -6.78 17.02 -80.46
C ILE A 365 -6.50 18.24 -81.35
N LYS A 366 -5.55 19.11 -80.97
CA LYS A 366 -5.14 20.26 -81.79
C LYS A 366 -4.49 19.85 -83.11
N ASP A 367 -3.75 18.75 -83.10
CA ASP A 367 -3.06 18.21 -84.27
C ASP A 367 -3.99 17.42 -85.21
N GLY A 368 -5.29 17.33 -84.91
CA GLY A 368 -6.29 16.68 -85.77
C GLY A 368 -6.19 15.15 -85.81
N VAL A 369 -5.53 14.55 -84.81
CA VAL A 369 -5.42 13.08 -84.71
C VAL A 369 -6.73 12.53 -84.16
N ASP A 370 -7.41 11.68 -84.94
CA ASP A 370 -8.64 11.00 -84.52
C ASP A 370 -8.46 10.29 -83.18
N LEU A 371 -9.41 10.52 -82.27
CA LEU A 371 -9.41 9.92 -80.94
C LEU A 371 -9.57 8.40 -81.08
N PRO A 372 -8.80 7.59 -80.32
CA PRO A 372 -8.99 6.14 -80.34
C PRO A 372 -10.42 5.81 -79.94
N GLU A 373 -11.11 5.09 -80.81
CA GLU A 373 -12.48 4.65 -80.63
C GLU A 373 -12.60 3.92 -79.28
N ARG A 374 -13.55 4.35 -78.44
CA ARG A 374 -13.75 3.75 -77.11
C ARG A 374 -14.06 2.27 -77.28
N GLN A 375 -13.08 1.42 -77.01
CA GLN A 375 -13.37 -0.01 -76.91
C GLN A 375 -14.35 -0.22 -75.75
N PRO A 376 -15.43 -1.00 -75.96
CA PRO A 376 -16.40 -1.29 -74.92
C PRO A 376 -15.66 -1.91 -73.74
N LYS A 377 -15.92 -1.38 -72.53
CA LYS A 377 -15.29 -1.89 -71.31
C LYS A 377 -15.55 -3.41 -71.23
N PRO A 378 -14.51 -4.24 -71.03
CA PRO A 378 -14.71 -5.65 -70.78
C PRO A 378 -15.64 -5.80 -69.56
N GLN A 379 -16.74 -6.52 -69.74
CA GLN A 379 -17.62 -6.88 -68.64
C GLN A 379 -16.80 -7.71 -67.65
N MET A 380 -16.45 -7.12 -66.51
CA MET A 380 -15.88 -7.85 -65.39
C MET A 380 -16.98 -8.76 -64.86
N SER A 381 -17.01 -10.01 -65.34
CA SER A 381 -17.80 -11.08 -64.75
C SER A 381 -17.29 -11.32 -63.34
N GLY A 382 -18.04 -10.84 -62.35
CA GLY A 382 -17.79 -11.14 -60.95
C GLY A 382 -18.09 -12.60 -60.67
N GLU A 383 -17.05 -13.42 -60.58
CA GLU A 383 -17.12 -14.65 -59.78
C GLU A 383 -17.08 -14.26 -58.31
N VAL A 384 -18.26 -14.20 -57.71
CA VAL A 384 -18.43 -14.28 -56.26
C VAL A 384 -18.30 -15.77 -55.91
N SER A 385 -17.14 -16.17 -55.39
CA SER A 385 -17.00 -17.48 -54.72
C SER A 385 -17.31 -17.29 -53.23
N GLU A 386 -18.24 -18.09 -52.73
CA GLU A 386 -18.63 -18.22 -51.32
C GLU A 386 -17.54 -18.82 -50.44
#